data_AF-A0A9W4IG49-F1
#
_entry.id   AF-A0A9W4IG49-F1
#
_cell.length_a   1.000
_cell.length_b   1.000
_cell.length_c   1.000
_cell.angle_alpha   90.00
_cell.angle_beta   90.00
_cell.angle_gamma   90.00
#
_symmetry.space_group_name_H-M   'P 1'
#
loop_
_entity.id
_entity.type
_entity.pdbx_description
1 polymer ?
#
loop_
_entity_poly.entity_id
_entity_poly.type
_entity_poly.pdbx_seq_one_letter_code
_entity_poly.pdbx_strand_id
1 'polypeptide(L)'
;MAAWLDLVSENEVWNLVDTNRLGELVQELPYPKFQYPSLLYFTGNSNRMKALRALFPYNNITRKGPAGLIRLHLSTKTAHTQSPILFAESSLCLEYSLGDSKWLKHSTTKHRSFSITGAEGLLPPARLQQEVKRQLVLP
;
A
#
# COMPACT_ATOMS: atom_id res chain seq x y z
N MET A 1 -3.98 10.09 -2.60
CA MET A 1 -3.81 8.79 -1.92
C MET A 1 -3.59 7.77 -3.00
N ALA A 2 -2.41 7.18 -3.01
CA ALA A 2 -2.00 6.18 -4.00
C ALA A 2 -1.67 4.89 -3.25
N ALA A 3 -1.92 3.75 -3.90
CA ALA A 3 -1.42 2.47 -3.42
C ALA A 3 0.11 2.51 -3.38
N TRP A 4 0.73 1.89 -2.38
CA TRP A 4 2.17 1.60 -2.43
C TRP A 4 2.39 0.26 -3.11
N LEU A 5 1.71 -0.78 -2.62
CA LEU A 5 1.65 -2.06 -3.30
C LEU A 5 0.23 -2.30 -3.80
N ASP A 6 0.12 -2.84 -4.99
CA ASP A 6 -1.16 -3.22 -5.60
C ASP A 6 -1.11 -4.64 -6.17
N LEU A 7 -2.28 -5.22 -6.38
CA LEU A 7 -2.44 -6.50 -7.06
C LEU A 7 -3.19 -6.30 -8.35
N VAL A 8 -2.53 -6.68 -9.44
CA VAL A 8 -3.04 -6.51 -10.78
C VAL A 8 -3.10 -7.86 -11.46
N SER A 9 -4.25 -8.17 -12.07
CA SER A 9 -4.39 -9.31 -12.97
C SER A 9 -4.11 -8.86 -14.40
N GLU A 10 -3.09 -9.45 -15.02
CA GLU A 10 -2.78 -9.30 -16.44
C GLU A 10 -2.73 -10.68 -17.08
N ASN A 11 -3.53 -10.90 -18.13
CA ASN A 11 -3.60 -12.18 -18.86
C ASN A 11 -3.81 -13.40 -17.95
N GLU A 12 -4.75 -13.32 -16.99
CA GLU A 12 -5.05 -14.36 -16.00
C GLU A 12 -3.92 -14.65 -14.99
N VAL A 13 -2.83 -13.87 -15.01
CA VAL A 13 -1.73 -13.94 -14.06
C VAL A 13 -1.80 -12.78 -13.09
N TRP A 14 -1.74 -13.09 -11.80
CA TRP A 14 -1.69 -12.08 -10.74
C TRP A 14 -0.25 -11.63 -10.48
N ASN A 15 -0.05 -10.32 -10.47
CA ASN A 15 1.22 -9.69 -10.17
C ASN A 15 1.06 -8.74 -8.98
N LEU A 16 2.00 -8.84 -8.03
CA LEU A 16 2.21 -7.80 -7.03
C LEU A 16 3.01 -6.67 -7.68
N VAL A 17 2.49 -5.46 -7.61
CA VAL A 17 3.10 -4.29 -8.24
C VAL A 17 3.55 -3.32 -7.16
N ASP A 18 4.84 -3.01 -7.13
CA ASP A 18 5.37 -1.84 -6.43
C ASP A 18 5.23 -0.61 -7.32
N THR A 19 4.38 0.30 -6.87
CA THR A 19 4.07 1.57 -7.55
C THR A 19 5.16 2.63 -7.43
N ASN A 20 6.24 2.34 -6.69
CA ASN A 20 7.28 3.29 -6.29
C ASN A 20 6.77 4.43 -5.38
N ARG A 21 5.54 4.35 -4.86
CA ARG A 21 4.96 5.42 -4.04
C ARG A 21 5.76 5.71 -2.76
N LEU A 22 6.44 4.72 -2.20
CA LEU A 22 7.32 4.93 -1.05
C LEU A 22 8.51 5.83 -1.43
N GLY A 23 9.15 5.56 -2.57
CA GLY A 23 10.25 6.38 -3.07
C GLY A 23 9.80 7.82 -3.34
N GLU A 24 8.65 7.98 -4.01
CA GLU A 24 8.06 9.30 -4.24
C GLU A 24 7.79 10.05 -2.92
N LEU A 25 7.14 9.41 -1.95
CA LEU A 25 6.85 10.03 -0.66
C LEU A 25 8.10 10.45 0.10
N VAL A 26 9.17 9.67 0.02
CA VAL A 26 10.46 10.03 0.64
C VAL A 26 11.06 11.25 -0.05
N GLN A 27 10.94 11.39 -1.38
CA GLN A 27 11.40 12.57 -2.11
C GLN A 27 10.52 13.80 -1.89
N GLU A 28 9.21 13.61 -1.65
CA GLU A 28 8.23 14.66 -1.33
C GLU A 28 8.37 15.20 0.10
N LEU A 29 9.23 14.61 0.95
CA LEU A 29 9.46 15.10 2.31
C LEU A 29 10.04 16.53 2.31
N PRO A 30 9.81 17.33 3.37
CA PRO A 30 10.34 18.70 3.45
C PRO A 30 11.86 18.79 3.35
N TYR A 31 12.58 17.82 3.94
CA TYR A 31 14.04 17.79 3.99
C TYR A 31 14.55 16.36 3.75
N PRO A 32 14.42 15.81 2.53
CA PRO A 32 14.60 14.38 2.25
C PRO A 32 16.02 13.88 2.51
N LYS A 33 17.03 14.76 2.47
CA LYS A 33 18.43 14.43 2.77
C LYS A 33 18.77 14.43 4.27
N PHE A 34 17.94 15.06 5.09
CA PHE A 34 18.19 15.28 6.53
C PHE A 34 17.13 14.62 7.41
N GLN A 35 16.18 13.91 6.81
CA GLN A 35 15.12 13.20 7.49
C GLN A 35 15.35 11.69 7.40
N TYR A 36 15.05 11.01 8.50
CA TYR A 36 15.21 9.56 8.67
C TYR A 36 13.82 8.95 8.89
N PRO A 37 13.05 8.71 7.81
CA PRO A 37 11.69 8.22 7.93
C PRO A 37 11.66 6.81 8.55
N SER A 38 10.71 6.60 9.45
CA SER A 38 10.36 5.27 9.97
C SER A 38 9.05 4.79 9.32
N LEU A 39 8.98 3.51 8.95
CA LEU A 39 7.77 2.91 8.38
C LEU A 39 7.08 2.01 9.39
N LEU A 40 5.83 2.33 9.72
CA LEU A 40 4.95 1.50 10.55
C LEU A 40 3.93 0.78 9.69
N TYR A 41 3.85 -0.55 9.78
CA TYR A 41 2.88 -1.33 9.03
C TYR A 41 1.74 -1.81 9.92
N PHE A 42 0.51 -1.41 9.58
CA PHE A 42 -0.70 -1.79 10.29
C PHE A 42 -1.54 -2.74 9.44
N THR A 43 -1.73 -3.95 9.94
CA THR A 43 -2.64 -4.94 9.35
C THR A 43 -3.74 -5.27 10.36
N GLY A 44 -4.98 -5.39 9.90
CA GLY A 44 -6.10 -5.66 10.79
C GLY A 44 -7.46 -5.64 10.08
N ASN A 45 -8.52 -5.91 10.84
CA ASN A 45 -9.91 -5.77 10.38
C ASN A 45 -10.37 -4.30 10.47
N SER A 46 -11.69 -4.04 10.44
CA SER A 46 -12.26 -2.69 10.52
C SER A 46 -11.85 -1.91 11.78
N ASN A 47 -11.48 -2.58 12.89
CA ASN A 47 -10.96 -1.91 14.08
C ASN A 47 -9.60 -1.24 13.83
N ARG A 48 -8.83 -1.69 12.83
CA ARG A 48 -7.61 -1.00 12.35
C ARG A 48 -7.91 0.47 12.05
N MET A 49 -9.01 0.74 11.37
CA MET A 49 -9.38 2.11 10.97
C MET A 49 -9.67 2.99 12.19
N LYS A 50 -10.30 2.43 13.23
CA LYS A 50 -10.53 3.14 14.50
C LYS A 50 -9.21 3.45 15.21
N ALA A 51 -8.31 2.46 15.30
CA ALA A 51 -6.99 2.64 15.91
C ALA A 51 -6.14 3.67 15.15
N LEU A 52 -6.09 3.58 13.82
CA LEU A 52 -5.36 4.53 12.99
C LEU A 52 -5.88 5.97 13.14
N ARG A 53 -7.20 6.16 13.29
CA ARG A 53 -7.78 7.48 13.57
C ARG A 53 -7.38 8.02 14.94
N ALA A 54 -7.22 7.15 15.94
CA ALA A 54 -6.74 7.55 17.25
C ALA A 54 -5.24 7.90 17.24
N LEU A 55 -4.43 7.14 16.51
CA LEU A 55 -2.98 7.34 16.41
C LEU A 55 -2.60 8.52 15.50
N PHE A 56 -3.35 8.72 14.41
CA PHE A 56 -3.09 9.73 13.38
C PHE A 56 -4.35 10.57 13.09
N PRO A 57 -4.84 11.36 14.07
CA PRO A 57 -6.13 12.05 13.97
C PRO A 57 -6.18 13.12 12.87
N TYR A 58 -5.03 13.65 12.48
CA TYR A 58 -4.91 14.70 11.45
C TYR A 58 -4.66 14.15 10.04
N ASN A 59 -4.61 12.82 9.89
CA ASN A 59 -4.49 12.17 8.61
C ASN A 59 -5.88 11.84 8.07
N ASN A 60 -6.17 12.24 6.83
CA ASN A 60 -7.45 11.94 6.16
C ASN A 60 -7.52 10.47 5.67
N ILE A 61 -7.51 9.51 6.59
CA ILE A 61 -7.39 8.07 6.30
C ILE A 61 -8.68 7.50 5.63
N THR A 62 -9.82 8.17 5.77
CA THR A 62 -11.14 7.69 5.31
C THR A 62 -11.49 7.96 3.84
N ARG A 63 -10.61 8.61 3.05
CA ARG A 63 -10.96 8.89 1.64
C ARG A 63 -11.07 7.59 0.86
N LYS A 64 -12.27 7.30 0.35
CA LYS A 64 -12.59 6.26 -0.63
C LYS A 64 -11.90 6.61 -1.96
N GLY A 65 -10.63 6.25 -2.08
CA GLY A 65 -9.91 6.19 -3.37
C GLY A 65 -9.59 4.74 -3.68
N PRO A 66 -9.20 4.42 -4.94
CA PRO A 66 -8.79 3.05 -5.30
C PRO A 66 -7.78 2.55 -4.28
N ALA A 67 -8.22 1.57 -3.50
CA ALA A 67 -7.48 1.03 -2.38
C ALA A 67 -6.70 -0.17 -2.92
N GLY A 68 -5.53 0.10 -3.50
CA GLY A 68 -4.61 -0.99 -3.80
C GLY A 68 -4.24 -1.77 -2.53
N LEU A 69 -3.58 -2.91 -2.71
CA LEU A 69 -3.32 -3.89 -1.64
C LEU A 69 -2.81 -3.27 -0.33
N ILE A 70 -1.85 -2.34 -0.41
CA ILE A 70 -1.27 -1.64 0.74
C ILE A 70 -1.26 -0.14 0.45
N ARG A 71 -1.83 0.64 1.37
CA ARG A 71 -1.89 2.10 1.27
C ARG A 71 -0.84 2.72 2.15
N LEU A 72 -0.20 3.78 1.65
CA LEU A 72 0.90 4.45 2.35
C LEU A 72 0.53 5.90 2.66
N HIS A 73 0.91 6.34 3.85
CA HIS A 73 0.59 7.65 4.40
C HIS A 73 1.81 8.25 5.08
N LEU A 74 1.89 9.58 5.05
CA LEU A 74 2.83 10.37 5.85
C LEU A 74 2.08 11.00 7.03
N SER A 75 2.54 10.77 8.25
CA SER A 75 2.00 11.45 9.44
C SER A 75 2.18 12.95 9.32
N THR A 76 1.08 13.70 9.31
CA THR A 76 1.14 15.17 9.16
C THR A 76 1.84 15.83 10.34
N LYS A 77 1.77 15.21 11.52
CA LYS A 77 2.40 15.71 12.75
C LYS A 77 3.93 15.60 12.72
N THR A 78 4.47 14.53 12.14
CA THR A 78 5.92 14.27 12.15
C THR A 78 6.61 14.60 10.82
N ALA A 79 5.85 15.00 9.80
CA ALA A 79 6.36 15.31 8.46
C ALA A 79 7.54 16.29 8.42
N HIS A 80 7.62 17.24 9.35
CA HIS A 80 8.67 18.27 9.41
C HIS A 80 9.76 17.97 10.46
N THR A 81 9.68 16.82 11.14
CA THR A 81 10.66 16.43 12.14
C THR A 81 11.84 15.71 11.50
N GLN A 82 12.96 15.56 12.21
CA GLN A 82 14.09 14.76 11.73
C GLN A 82 13.73 13.28 11.50
N SER A 83 12.68 12.77 12.17
CA SER A 83 12.24 11.37 12.07
C SER A 83 10.77 11.29 11.70
N PRO A 84 10.40 11.57 10.43
CA PRO A 84 9.03 11.49 9.99
C PRO A 84 8.49 10.06 10.08
N ILE A 85 7.21 9.92 10.41
CA ILE A 85 6.55 8.62 10.50
C ILE A 85 5.75 8.42 9.23
N LEU A 86 6.17 7.46 8.43
CA LEU A 86 5.38 6.86 7.38
C LEU A 86 4.60 5.71 7.99
N PHE A 87 3.33 5.56 7.61
CA PHE A 87 2.56 4.41 8.00
C PHE A 87 1.85 3.81 6.80
N ALA A 88 1.97 2.49 6.68
CA ALA A 88 1.30 1.69 5.70
C ALA A 88 0.15 0.93 6.36
N GLU A 89 -0.95 0.79 5.66
CA GLU A 89 -2.14 0.11 6.16
C GLU A 89 -2.67 -0.87 5.12
N SER A 90 -3.14 -2.03 5.60
CA SER A 90 -3.82 -3.00 4.76
C SER A 90 -4.88 -3.76 5.53
N SER A 91 -5.93 -4.19 4.82
CA SER A 91 -7.02 -4.95 5.41
C SER A 91 -6.78 -6.45 5.45
N LEU A 92 -7.07 -7.10 6.57
CA LEU A 92 -7.12 -8.57 6.65
C LEU A 92 -8.32 -9.15 5.89
N CYS A 93 -9.41 -8.39 5.81
CA CYS A 93 -10.63 -8.77 5.12
C CYS A 93 -10.85 -7.92 3.87
N LEU A 94 -11.46 -8.53 2.86
CA LEU A 94 -11.88 -7.87 1.63
C LEU A 94 -12.71 -6.61 1.95
N GLU A 95 -12.19 -5.45 1.57
CA GLU A 95 -13.04 -4.34 1.15
C GLU A 95 -12.58 -3.92 -0.23
N TYR A 96 -13.58 -3.81 -1.12
CA TYR A 96 -13.52 -3.77 -2.57
C TYR A 96 -12.44 -2.87 -3.21
N SER A 97 -12.07 -3.28 -4.44
CA SER A 97 -11.23 -2.63 -5.47
C SER A 97 -9.76 -3.11 -5.53
N LEU A 98 -9.55 -4.35 -5.96
CA LEU A 98 -8.27 -4.73 -6.59
C LEU A 98 -8.00 -3.80 -7.78
N GLY A 99 -6.74 -3.40 -7.97
CA GLY A 99 -6.36 -2.38 -8.94
C GLY A 99 -6.89 -2.67 -10.35
N ASP A 100 -7.64 -1.72 -10.92
CA ASP A 100 -7.97 -1.72 -12.34
C ASP A 100 -6.64 -1.54 -13.09
N SER A 101 -6.21 -2.55 -13.85
CA SER A 101 -4.98 -2.54 -14.67
C SER A 101 -4.88 -1.36 -15.63
N LYS A 102 -5.98 -0.62 -15.83
CA LYS A 102 -6.05 0.63 -16.58
C LYS A 102 -5.08 1.70 -16.08
N TRP A 103 -4.76 1.78 -14.78
CA TRP A 103 -3.81 2.80 -14.29
C TRP A 103 -2.37 2.51 -14.71
N LEU A 104 -1.99 1.22 -14.82
CA LEU A 104 -0.67 0.82 -15.31
C LEU A 104 -0.46 1.18 -16.78
N LYS A 105 -1.52 1.10 -17.60
CA LYS A 105 -1.44 1.40 -19.04
C LYS A 105 -1.09 2.86 -19.36
N HIS A 106 -1.30 3.78 -18.40
CA HIS A 106 -1.05 5.21 -18.57
C HIS A 106 0.09 5.73 -17.70
N SER A 107 0.74 4.86 -16.92
CA SER A 107 1.81 5.29 -16.04
C SER A 107 3.15 5.31 -16.77
N THR A 108 3.81 6.46 -16.78
CA THR A 108 5.18 6.63 -17.26
C THR A 108 6.24 6.21 -16.23
N THR A 109 5.80 5.81 -15.03
CA THR A 109 6.65 5.46 -13.90
C THR A 109 7.11 4.00 -14.03
N LYS A 110 8.40 3.73 -13.76
CA LYS A 110 8.92 2.36 -13.71
C LYS A 110 8.34 1.63 -12.50
N HIS A 111 7.38 0.73 -12.74
CA HIS A 111 6.83 -0.16 -11.72
C HIS A 111 7.66 -1.44 -11.64
N ARG A 112 7.72 -2.03 -10.44
CA ARG A 112 8.33 -3.34 -10.25
C ARG A 112 7.23 -4.37 -10.06
N SER A 113 7.17 -5.36 -10.95
CA SER A 113 6.16 -6.42 -10.90
C SER A 113 6.79 -7.72 -10.43
N PHE A 114 6.09 -8.40 -9.54
CA PHE A 114 6.46 -9.72 -9.02
C PHE A 114 5.34 -10.69 -9.34
N SER A 115 5.63 -11.69 -10.18
CA SER A 115 4.66 -12.73 -10.52
C SER A 115 4.43 -13.65 -9.34
N ILE A 116 3.15 -13.92 -9.06
CA ILE A 116 2.76 -14.77 -7.94
C ILE A 116 2.61 -16.20 -8.50
N THR A 117 3.66 -17.01 -8.36
CA THR A 117 3.64 -18.43 -8.73
C THR A 117 2.71 -19.20 -7.79
N GLY A 118 1.77 -19.97 -8.35
CA GLY A 118 0.78 -20.76 -7.60
C GLY A 118 -0.62 -20.13 -7.49
N ALA A 119 -0.85 -18.98 -8.11
CA ALA A 119 -2.16 -18.33 -8.22
C ALA A 119 -2.85 -18.55 -9.58
N GLU A 120 -2.43 -19.55 -10.34
CA GLU A 120 -2.96 -19.83 -11.67
C GLU A 120 -4.42 -20.35 -11.56
N GLY A 121 -5.37 -19.49 -11.94
CA GLY A 121 -6.74 -19.86 -12.28
C GLY A 121 -7.69 -20.37 -11.19
N LEU A 122 -7.26 -20.61 -9.94
CA LEU A 122 -8.07 -21.34 -8.95
C LEU A 122 -8.29 -20.69 -7.58
N LEU A 123 -7.57 -19.62 -7.22
CA LEU A 123 -7.69 -19.04 -5.88
C LEU A 123 -8.66 -17.84 -5.86
N PRO A 124 -9.65 -17.82 -4.95
CA PRO A 124 -10.46 -16.63 -4.72
C PRO A 124 -9.56 -15.43 -4.40
N PRO A 125 -9.89 -14.21 -4.86
CA PRO A 125 -9.05 -13.02 -4.66
C PRO A 125 -8.65 -12.77 -3.19
N ALA A 126 -9.50 -13.17 -2.24
CA ALA A 126 -9.22 -13.13 -0.80
C ALA A 126 -8.00 -13.99 -0.41
N ARG A 127 -7.93 -15.21 -0.93
CA ARG A 127 -6.84 -16.15 -0.64
C ARG A 127 -5.53 -15.67 -1.25
N LEU A 128 -5.59 -15.07 -2.43
CA LEU A 128 -4.44 -14.50 -3.11
C LEU A 128 -3.85 -13.31 -2.33
N GLN A 129 -4.69 -12.37 -1.87
CA GLN A 129 -4.24 -11.27 -1.03
C GLN A 129 -3.61 -11.74 0.28
N GLN A 130 -4.19 -12.78 0.90
CA GLN A 130 -3.65 -13.36 2.13
C GLN A 130 -2.29 -14.02 1.87
N GLU A 131 -2.16 -14.76 0.78
CA GLU A 131 -0.92 -15.44 0.43
C GLU A 131 0.20 -14.46 0.09
N VAL A 132 -0.11 -13.42 -0.68
CA VAL A 132 0.82 -12.33 -1.00
C VAL A 132 1.30 -11.62 0.26
N LYS A 133 0.38 -11.31 1.18
CA LYS A 133 0.77 -10.69 2.46
C LYS A 133 1.64 -11.62 3.30
N ARG A 134 1.34 -12.92 3.30
CA ARG A 134 2.09 -13.94 4.04
C ARG A 134 3.48 -14.19 3.46
N GLN A 135 3.62 -14.24 2.13
CA GLN A 135 4.88 -14.62 1.48
C GLN A 135 5.79 -13.43 1.16
N LEU A 136 5.22 -12.25 0.87
CA LEU A 136 5.95 -11.15 0.23
C LEU A 136 5.98 -9.86 1.04
N VAL A 137 5.17 -9.72 2.09
CA VAL A 137 5.03 -8.46 2.85
C VAL A 137 5.39 -8.61 4.32
N LEU A 138 4.97 -9.70 4.95
CA LEU A 138 5.30 -10.00 6.34
C LEU A 138 6.47 -11.01 6.36
N PRO A 139 7.51 -10.80 7.19
CA PRO A 139 8.57 -11.77 7.41
C PRO A 139 8.09 -13.03 8.14
#